data_AF-A0A5K7ZN48-F1
#
_entry.id   AF-A0A5K7ZN48-F1
#
_cell.length_a   1.000
_cell.length_b   1.000
_cell.length_c   1.000
_cell.angle_alpha   90.00
_cell.angle_beta   90.00
_cell.angle_gamma   90.00
#
_symmetry.space_group_name_H-M   'P 1'
#
loop_
_entity.id
_entity.type
_entity.pdbx_description
1 polymer ?
#
loop_
_entity_poly.entity_id
_entity_poly.type
_entity_poly.pdbx_seq_one_letter_code
_entity_poly.pdbx_strand_id
1 'polypeptide(L)'
;MRISIDNQVIEVKDAGTVLGAALDAGIYIPHLCAHPATGANAGMAPRSRIYRNGQPIVGDSTAPYAGCNLCLVEIEGQDGMHKACQTPVAEKMAVRTDSDTLRTARQANLAALLTASRHPVGCIACVMSDGCDRNICSMNTPEASRCCWKFHGCELRRVADHIGLPDGLGHTPAPPVSAGDNPVFSIDYSLCIGCLRCVSACEAIAQRGAIGFVNHAGGIAVGTVEADLKSSGCKFCLVCADVCPTGAIRENPARKKTNRLRRSLASSIFPPGNDVWLPLEAADLDAVPAREGVYRLCDRDQTVVQISGTADLKRDLLRERDEAESGTGFSFELDEMFMMRERQLIQQHMERFGDMPEKNKELDDLF
;
A
#
# COMPACT_ATOMS: atom_id res chain seq x y z
N MET A 1 16.24 16.84 -17.21
CA MET A 1 16.37 18.01 -16.30
C MET A 1 16.91 17.54 -14.95
N ARG A 2 17.54 18.42 -14.17
CA ARG A 2 18.05 18.08 -12.82
C ARG A 2 17.23 18.79 -11.75
N ILE A 3 16.82 18.04 -10.73
CA ILE A 3 16.14 18.54 -9.53
C ILE A 3 16.79 17.95 -8.28
N SER A 4 16.52 18.53 -7.13
CA SER A 4 16.93 18.01 -5.82
C SER A 4 15.69 17.57 -5.04
N ILE A 5 15.72 16.38 -4.46
CA ILE A 5 14.71 15.90 -3.51
C ILE A 5 15.44 15.51 -2.23
N ASP A 6 15.16 16.17 -1.11
CA ASP A 6 15.83 15.94 0.19
C ASP A 6 17.37 15.94 0.09
N ASN A 7 17.92 16.88 -0.68
CA ASN A 7 19.34 17.05 -1.02
C ASN A 7 19.92 15.98 -1.97
N GLN A 8 19.13 15.01 -2.43
CA GLN A 8 19.53 14.07 -3.47
C GLN A 8 19.24 14.68 -4.85
N VAL A 9 20.28 14.89 -5.65
CA VAL A 9 20.14 15.35 -7.03
C VAL A 9 19.75 14.17 -7.92
N ILE A 10 18.63 14.29 -8.61
CA ILE A 10 18.13 13.26 -9.53
C ILE A 10 18.01 13.80 -10.95
N GLU A 11 18.27 12.93 -11.93
CA GLU A 11 18.07 13.24 -13.35
C GLU A 11 16.69 12.77 -13.80
N VAL A 12 15.84 13.72 -14.19
CA VAL A 12 14.49 13.46 -14.67
C VAL A 12 14.51 13.48 -16.19
N LYS A 13 14.17 12.35 -16.81
CA LYS A 13 14.22 12.15 -18.26
C LYS A 13 13.05 12.83 -18.99
N ASP A 14 11.86 12.81 -18.39
CA ASP A 14 10.62 13.27 -19.03
C ASP A 14 9.90 14.37 -18.23
N ALA A 15 9.03 15.13 -18.90
CA ALA A 15 8.15 16.12 -18.27
C ALA A 15 7.02 15.39 -17.50
N GLY A 16 7.33 14.97 -16.27
CA GLY A 16 6.42 14.28 -15.37
C GLY A 16 5.99 15.13 -14.17
N THR A 17 5.39 14.47 -13.18
CA THR A 17 5.08 15.08 -11.88
C THR A 17 6.20 14.84 -10.88
N VAL A 18 6.27 15.65 -9.83
CA VAL A 18 7.24 15.47 -8.73
C VAL A 18 7.12 14.06 -8.13
N LEU A 19 5.90 13.53 -7.97
CA LEU A 19 5.69 12.16 -7.49
C LEU A 19 6.27 11.12 -8.45
N GLY A 20 6.04 11.27 -9.76
CA GLY A 20 6.60 10.34 -10.75
C GLY A 20 8.12 10.34 -10.72
N ALA A 21 8.73 11.53 -10.75
CA ALA A 21 10.18 11.68 -10.69
C ALA A 21 10.80 11.12 -9.39
N ALA A 22 10.14 11.32 -8.25
CA ALA A 22 10.60 10.75 -6.98
C ALA A 22 10.57 9.22 -7.01
N LEU A 23 9.47 8.62 -7.46
CA LEU A 23 9.31 7.16 -7.50
C LEU A 23 10.27 6.50 -8.50
N ASP A 24 10.49 7.10 -9.67
CA ASP A 24 11.48 6.62 -10.66
C ASP A 24 12.91 6.65 -10.11
N ALA A 25 13.19 7.54 -9.15
CA ALA A 25 14.47 7.65 -8.45
C ALA A 25 14.53 6.82 -7.15
N GLY A 26 13.51 6.01 -6.84
CA GLY A 26 13.45 5.21 -5.61
C GLY A 26 13.13 6.00 -4.34
N ILE A 27 12.73 7.27 -4.47
CA ILE A 27 12.36 8.13 -3.34
C ILE A 27 10.85 8.00 -3.10
N TYR A 28 10.50 7.46 -1.94
CA TYR A 28 9.10 7.27 -1.58
C TYR A 28 8.47 8.55 -1.04
N ILE A 29 7.37 8.97 -1.66
CA ILE A 29 6.48 10.02 -1.14
C ILE A 29 5.13 9.36 -0.79
N PRO A 30 4.59 9.52 0.44
CA PRO A 30 3.36 8.84 0.85
C PRO A 30 2.16 9.08 -0.08
N HIS A 31 1.47 8.02 -0.52
CA HIS A 31 0.31 8.13 -1.40
C HIS A 31 -0.61 6.91 -1.32
N LEU A 32 -1.92 7.11 -1.55
CA LEU A 32 -2.92 6.03 -1.62
C LEU A 32 -3.84 6.10 -2.83
N CYS A 33 -4.03 7.28 -3.44
CA CYS A 33 -4.86 7.41 -4.64
C CYS A 33 -4.07 7.27 -5.94
N ALA A 34 -2.75 7.55 -5.94
CA ALA A 34 -1.90 7.31 -7.10
C ALA A 34 -1.52 5.82 -7.20
N HIS A 35 -1.42 5.27 -8.40
CA HIS A 35 -0.96 3.89 -8.62
C HIS A 35 -0.05 3.85 -9.86
N PRO A 36 1.04 3.06 -9.89
CA PRO A 36 1.98 3.06 -11.02
C PRO A 36 1.31 2.79 -12.37
N ALA A 37 0.30 1.90 -12.39
CA ALA A 37 -0.42 1.57 -13.62
C ALA A 37 -1.46 2.61 -14.09
N THR A 38 -1.87 3.58 -13.26
CA THR A 38 -2.96 4.52 -13.60
C THR A 38 -2.65 5.98 -13.28
N GLY A 39 -1.51 6.28 -12.69
CA GLY A 39 -1.18 7.62 -12.22
C GLY A 39 -2.05 8.08 -11.04
N ALA A 40 -2.15 9.39 -10.86
CA ALA A 40 -2.89 10.03 -9.77
C ALA A 40 -4.33 10.33 -10.15
N ASN A 41 -5.26 10.13 -9.20
CA ASN A 41 -6.69 10.35 -9.43
C ASN A 41 -7.17 11.76 -9.07
N ALA A 42 -6.31 12.61 -8.48
CA ALA A 42 -6.68 13.96 -8.08
C ALA A 42 -7.09 14.80 -9.30
N GLY A 43 -8.25 15.44 -9.23
CA GLY A 43 -8.85 16.18 -10.34
C GLY A 43 -9.87 15.38 -11.17
N MET A 44 -10.09 14.10 -10.88
CA MET A 44 -11.09 13.30 -11.59
C MET A 44 -12.50 13.84 -11.33
N ALA A 45 -13.33 13.95 -12.38
CA ALA A 45 -14.68 14.49 -12.27
C ALA A 45 -15.67 13.44 -11.74
N PRO A 46 -16.56 13.79 -10.78
CA PRO A 46 -17.56 12.88 -10.26
C PRO A 46 -18.68 12.63 -11.28
N ARG A 47 -19.39 11.51 -11.12
CA ARG A 47 -20.69 11.29 -11.76
C ARG A 47 -21.76 12.06 -10.98
N SER A 48 -22.94 12.25 -11.58
CA SER A 48 -24.12 12.75 -10.85
C SER A 48 -24.77 11.67 -9.97
N ARG A 49 -24.58 10.39 -10.34
CA ARG A 49 -25.19 9.24 -9.68
C ARG A 49 -24.33 8.00 -9.85
N ILE A 50 -24.34 7.15 -8.82
CA ILE A 50 -23.84 5.77 -8.83
C ILE A 50 -24.86 4.86 -8.13
N TYR A 51 -24.61 3.56 -8.12
CA TYR A 51 -25.46 2.58 -7.47
C TYR A 51 -24.68 1.67 -6.53
N ARG A 52 -25.34 1.30 -5.43
CA ARG A 52 -24.92 0.21 -4.54
C ARG A 52 -26.12 -0.70 -4.31
N ASN A 53 -26.01 -1.97 -4.69
CA ASN A 53 -27.12 -2.94 -4.56
C ASN A 53 -28.42 -2.50 -5.24
N GLY A 54 -28.32 -1.96 -6.46
CA GLY A 54 -29.47 -1.42 -7.20
C GLY A 54 -30.01 -0.10 -6.65
N GLN A 55 -29.58 0.34 -5.46
CA GLN A 55 -30.02 1.59 -4.86
C GLN A 55 -29.16 2.76 -5.38
N PRO A 56 -29.79 3.81 -5.93
CA PRO A 56 -29.05 4.97 -6.42
C PRO A 56 -28.50 5.81 -5.26
N ILE A 57 -27.29 6.31 -5.44
CA ILE A 57 -26.67 7.33 -4.58
C ILE A 57 -26.42 8.54 -5.48
N VAL A 58 -27.07 9.66 -5.16
CA VAL A 58 -26.93 10.92 -5.88
C VAL A 58 -25.82 11.73 -5.23
N GLY A 59 -24.97 12.32 -6.06
CA GLY A 59 -23.88 13.17 -5.59
C GLY A 59 -24.37 14.49 -5.03
N ASP A 60 -23.77 14.94 -3.93
CA ASP A 60 -24.06 16.24 -3.30
C ASP A 60 -23.21 17.39 -3.88
N SER A 61 -22.16 17.08 -4.64
CA SER A 61 -21.24 18.05 -5.22
C SER A 61 -20.65 17.56 -6.55
N THR A 62 -20.44 18.49 -7.48
CA THR A 62 -19.74 18.26 -8.75
C THR A 62 -18.25 18.60 -8.69
N ALA A 63 -17.73 18.96 -7.51
CA ALA A 63 -16.33 19.28 -7.34
C ALA A 63 -15.44 18.08 -7.74
N PRO A 64 -14.34 18.31 -8.47
CA PRO A 64 -13.37 17.26 -8.78
C PRO A 64 -12.80 16.61 -7.52
N TYR A 65 -12.40 15.34 -7.63
CA TYR A 65 -11.81 14.61 -6.52
C TYR A 65 -10.55 15.32 -6.00
N ALA A 66 -10.55 15.68 -4.72
CA ALA A 66 -9.45 16.40 -4.11
C ALA A 66 -8.15 15.58 -4.03
N GLY A 67 -8.20 14.25 -4.13
CA GLY A 67 -7.05 13.37 -3.88
C GLY A 67 -6.93 12.93 -2.42
N CYS A 68 -6.04 11.98 -2.15
CA CYS A 68 -5.77 11.51 -0.78
C CYS A 68 -4.93 12.51 0.06
N ASN A 69 -4.31 13.50 -0.58
CA ASN A 69 -3.48 14.54 0.06
C ASN A 69 -2.32 14.03 0.95
N LEU A 70 -1.86 12.80 0.73
CA LEU A 70 -0.69 12.27 1.46
C LEU A 70 0.64 12.66 0.81
N CYS A 71 0.63 12.92 -0.51
CA CYS A 71 1.83 13.23 -1.27
C CYS A 71 2.22 14.72 -1.21
N LEU A 72 1.94 15.37 -0.08
CA LEU A 72 2.31 16.77 0.12
C LEU A 72 3.83 16.89 0.21
N VAL A 73 4.36 17.93 -0.42
CA VAL A 73 5.78 18.30 -0.43
C VAL A 73 5.91 19.82 -0.32
N GLU A 74 7.07 20.28 0.13
CA GLU A 74 7.44 21.70 0.15
C GLU A 74 8.45 21.94 -0.97
N ILE A 75 8.34 23.06 -1.67
CA ILE A 75 9.21 23.40 -2.81
C ILE A 75 9.92 24.71 -2.49
N GLU A 76 11.24 24.72 -2.62
CA GLU A 76 12.02 25.92 -2.35
C GLU A 76 11.58 27.08 -3.25
N GLY A 77 11.34 28.24 -2.64
CA GLY A 77 10.85 29.44 -3.32
C GLY A 77 9.35 29.45 -3.63
N GLN A 78 8.57 28.47 -3.16
CA GLN A 78 7.11 28.47 -3.25
C GLN A 78 6.46 28.44 -1.86
N ASP A 79 5.38 29.19 -1.69
CA ASP A 79 4.66 29.25 -0.42
C ASP A 79 3.73 28.05 -0.24
N GLY A 80 3.80 27.43 0.94
CA GLY A 80 2.88 26.37 1.35
C GLY A 80 3.26 24.97 0.86
N MET A 81 2.28 24.06 0.91
CA MET A 81 2.45 22.65 0.55
C MET A 81 1.82 22.37 -0.80
N HIS A 82 2.50 21.56 -1.61
CA HIS A 82 2.08 21.22 -2.96
C HIS A 82 1.85 19.70 -3.07
N LYS A 83 0.92 19.30 -3.93
CA LYS A 83 0.66 17.87 -4.18
C LYS A 83 1.65 17.36 -5.21
N ALA A 84 2.61 16.55 -4.79
CA ALA A 84 3.62 15.98 -5.68
C ALA A 84 3.01 15.26 -6.90
N CYS A 85 1.81 14.69 -6.74
CA CYS A 85 1.11 13.97 -7.80
C CYS A 85 0.46 14.86 -8.89
N GLN A 86 0.39 16.18 -8.66
CA GLN A 86 -0.15 17.16 -9.61
C GLN A 86 0.87 18.24 -10.00
N THR A 87 1.93 18.42 -9.21
CA THR A 87 2.98 19.39 -9.50
C THR A 87 3.91 18.89 -10.62
N PRO A 88 4.02 19.60 -11.75
CA PRO A 88 4.98 19.28 -12.80
C PRO A 88 6.41 19.53 -12.32
N VAL A 89 7.35 18.71 -12.77
CA VAL A 89 8.78 18.93 -12.50
C VAL A 89 9.28 20.14 -13.29
N ALA A 90 10.06 21.02 -12.64
CA ALA A 90 10.75 22.12 -13.30
C ALA A 90 12.26 22.05 -13.06
N GLU A 91 13.05 22.60 -13.97
CA GLU A 91 14.51 22.61 -13.86
C GLU A 91 14.96 23.35 -12.58
N LYS A 92 15.98 22.81 -11.88
CA LYS A 92 16.52 23.35 -10.62
C LYS A 92 15.50 23.41 -9.47
N MET A 93 14.38 22.70 -9.59
CA MET A 93 13.44 22.55 -8.47
C MET A 93 14.14 21.84 -7.30
N ALA A 94 13.95 22.36 -6.09
CA ALA A 94 14.36 21.71 -4.86
C ALA A 94 13.12 21.37 -4.04
N VAL A 95 12.93 20.09 -3.74
CA VAL A 95 11.75 19.54 -3.07
C VAL A 95 12.17 18.96 -1.73
N ARG A 96 11.43 19.31 -0.69
CA ARG A 96 11.52 18.66 0.62
C ARG A 96 10.31 17.77 0.81
N THR A 97 10.54 16.50 1.10
CA THR A 97 9.47 15.51 1.31
C THR A 97 9.27 15.17 2.78
N ASP A 98 10.18 15.60 3.64
CA ASP A 98 10.13 15.35 5.07
C ASP A 98 10.37 16.63 5.89
N SER A 99 9.39 16.98 6.72
CA SER A 99 9.42 18.07 7.70
C SER A 99 8.29 17.88 8.71
N ASP A 100 8.38 18.49 9.90
CA ASP A 100 7.34 18.39 10.93
C ASP A 100 5.97 18.89 10.45
N THR A 101 5.98 19.94 9.62
CA THR A 101 4.78 20.49 8.97
C THR A 101 4.14 19.49 8.03
N LEU A 102 4.94 18.82 7.18
CA LEU A 102 4.47 17.78 6.27
C LEU A 102 3.96 16.55 7.03
N ARG A 103 4.67 16.11 8.07
CA ARG A 103 4.24 14.97 8.91
C ARG A 103 2.89 15.23 9.56
N THR A 104 2.73 16.40 10.19
CA THR A 104 1.47 16.81 10.83
C THR A 104 0.32 16.87 9.81
N ALA A 105 0.56 17.47 8.64
CA ALA A 105 -0.45 17.55 7.59
C ALA A 105 -0.85 16.17 7.04
N ARG A 106 0.12 15.26 6.86
CA ARG A 106 -0.14 13.89 6.41
C ARG A 106 -0.96 13.10 7.43
N GLN A 107 -0.64 13.19 8.72
CA GLN A 107 -1.40 12.56 9.80
C GLN A 107 -2.85 13.06 9.83
N ALA A 108 -3.05 14.38 9.73
CA ALA A 108 -4.38 14.98 9.68
C ALA A 108 -5.17 14.55 8.45
N ASN A 109 -4.54 14.52 7.27
CA ASN A 109 -5.17 14.08 6.02
C ASN A 109 -5.54 12.60 6.05
N LEU A 110 -4.67 11.74 6.59
CA LEU A 110 -4.95 10.32 6.74
C LEU A 110 -6.11 10.08 7.71
N ALA A 111 -6.14 10.77 8.85
CA ALA A 111 -7.24 10.71 9.81
C ALA A 111 -8.57 11.18 9.18
N ALA A 112 -8.54 12.29 8.43
CA ALA A 112 -9.72 12.79 7.71
C ALA A 112 -10.21 11.79 6.66
N LEU A 113 -9.29 11.15 5.92
CA LEU A 113 -9.61 10.12 4.93
C LEU A 113 -10.30 8.91 5.58
N LEU A 114 -9.74 8.38 6.68
CA LEU A 114 -10.29 7.25 7.41
C LEU A 114 -11.66 7.57 8.02
N THR A 115 -11.82 8.78 8.55
CA THR A 115 -13.08 9.25 9.17
C THR A 115 -14.17 9.48 8.13
N ALA A 116 -13.88 10.21 7.04
CA ALA A 116 -14.85 10.51 5.99
C ALA A 116 -15.31 9.25 5.24
N SER A 117 -14.43 8.27 5.10
CA SER A 117 -14.76 6.96 4.52
C SER A 117 -15.39 5.99 5.54
N ARG A 118 -15.32 6.31 6.83
CA ARG A 118 -15.71 5.45 7.95
C ARG A 118 -15.06 4.06 7.90
N HIS A 119 -13.80 4.00 7.44
CA HIS A 119 -13.02 2.76 7.35
C HIS A 119 -12.67 2.22 8.75
N PRO A 120 -12.75 0.91 9.03
CA PRO A 120 -12.36 0.37 10.34
C PRO A 120 -10.92 0.70 10.72
N VAL A 121 -10.72 1.38 11.86
CA VAL A 121 -9.38 1.80 12.33
C VAL A 121 -8.84 0.98 13.50
N GLY A 122 -9.67 0.15 14.13
CA GLY A 122 -9.32 -0.50 15.41
C GLY A 122 -8.03 -1.30 15.35
N CYS A 123 -7.80 -2.06 14.28
CA CYS A 123 -6.56 -2.81 14.11
C CYS A 123 -5.42 -2.00 13.47
N ILE A 124 -5.70 -0.86 12.82
CA ILE A 124 -4.66 0.02 12.24
C ILE A 124 -4.04 0.87 13.35
N ALA A 125 -4.85 1.35 14.30
CA ALA A 125 -4.41 2.13 15.45
C ALA A 125 -3.96 1.25 16.64
N CYS A 126 -3.95 -0.07 16.50
CA CYS A 126 -3.63 -0.98 17.60
C CYS A 126 -2.11 -1.11 17.77
N VAL A 127 -1.63 -0.78 18.96
CA VAL A 127 -0.21 -0.93 19.35
C VAL A 127 0.27 -2.39 19.38
N MET A 128 -0.66 -3.34 19.50
CA MET A 128 -0.39 -4.79 19.47
C MET A 128 -0.64 -5.40 18.09
N SER A 129 -0.78 -4.58 17.04
CA SER A 129 -1.11 -5.08 15.68
C SER A 129 0.04 -5.84 15.03
N ASP A 130 1.27 -5.62 15.48
CA ASP A 130 2.45 -6.37 15.07
C ASP A 130 2.46 -7.74 15.77
N GLY A 131 2.54 -8.81 14.99
CA GLY A 131 2.44 -10.18 15.49
C GLY A 131 1.04 -10.62 15.94
N CYS A 132 -0.01 -9.83 15.68
CA CYS A 132 -1.39 -10.22 16.00
C CYS A 132 -1.92 -11.32 15.06
N ASP A 133 -2.28 -12.48 15.62
CA ASP A 133 -2.83 -13.64 14.89
C ASP A 133 -4.24 -13.41 14.29
N ARG A 134 -4.94 -12.36 14.77
CA ARG A 134 -6.34 -11.99 14.48
C ARG A 134 -7.42 -13.02 14.88
N ASN A 135 -7.05 -14.18 15.42
CA ASN A 135 -8.01 -15.18 15.87
C ASN A 135 -8.68 -14.72 17.17
N ILE A 136 -7.88 -14.16 18.08
CA ILE A 136 -8.38 -13.65 19.38
C ILE A 136 -7.95 -12.19 19.53
N CYS A 137 -8.92 -11.32 19.77
CA CYS A 137 -8.65 -9.90 19.98
C CYS A 137 -8.47 -9.58 21.46
N SER A 138 -7.23 -9.42 21.90
CA SER A 138 -6.88 -9.04 23.29
C SER A 138 -7.45 -7.68 23.70
N MET A 139 -7.62 -6.77 22.73
CA MET A 139 -8.23 -5.45 22.94
C MET A 139 -9.77 -5.49 22.95
N ASN A 140 -10.36 -6.67 22.71
CA ASN A 140 -11.80 -6.86 22.52
C ASN A 140 -12.44 -5.84 21.55
N THR A 141 -11.69 -5.43 20.52
CA THR A 141 -12.17 -4.53 19.49
C THR A 141 -13.37 -5.16 18.78
N PRO A 142 -14.50 -4.45 18.60
CA PRO A 142 -15.66 -4.97 17.89
C PRO A 142 -15.30 -5.45 16.48
N GLU A 143 -15.91 -6.54 16.00
CA GLU A 143 -15.57 -7.14 14.70
C GLU A 143 -15.68 -6.14 13.54
N ALA A 144 -16.73 -5.32 13.52
CA ALA A 144 -16.92 -4.27 12.52
C ALA A 144 -15.83 -3.18 12.52
N SER A 145 -15.06 -3.06 13.61
CA SER A 145 -13.94 -2.12 13.75
C SER A 145 -12.57 -2.77 13.49
N ARG A 146 -12.52 -4.08 13.19
CA ARG A 146 -11.27 -4.81 12.93
C ARG A 146 -10.82 -4.65 11.46
N CYS A 147 -9.54 -4.90 11.22
CA CYS A 147 -8.97 -4.91 9.88
C CYS A 147 -9.56 -6.04 9.02
N CYS A 148 -9.63 -5.80 7.72
CA CYS A 148 -10.06 -6.78 6.73
C CYS A 148 -9.07 -7.95 6.56
N TRP A 149 -9.48 -8.92 5.74
CA TRP A 149 -8.69 -10.10 5.38
C TRP A 149 -7.27 -9.76 4.86
N LYS A 150 -7.08 -8.62 4.19
CA LYS A 150 -5.81 -8.20 3.58
C LYS A 150 -4.72 -7.83 4.59
N PHE A 151 -5.06 -7.51 5.85
CA PHE A 151 -4.18 -7.09 6.96
C PHE A 151 -2.67 -6.96 6.67
N HIS A 152 -1.89 -8.06 6.62
CA HIS A 152 -0.44 -8.03 6.40
C HIS A 152 0.01 -7.51 5.01
N GLY A 153 -0.85 -7.63 4.01
CA GLY A 153 -0.69 -7.06 2.67
C GLY A 153 -1.48 -5.77 2.46
N CYS A 154 -2.09 -5.18 3.50
CA CYS A 154 -2.89 -3.97 3.37
C CYS A 154 -1.97 -2.76 3.17
N GLU A 155 -2.05 -2.13 2.00
CA GLU A 155 -1.23 -0.96 1.68
C GLU A 155 -1.62 0.23 2.56
N LEU A 156 -2.92 0.45 2.81
CA LEU A 156 -3.38 1.48 3.74
C LEU A 156 -2.74 1.36 5.12
N ARG A 157 -2.61 0.14 5.65
CA ARG A 157 -1.95 -0.08 6.95
C ARG A 157 -0.49 0.34 6.87
N ARG A 158 0.27 -0.14 5.88
CA ARG A 158 1.70 0.22 5.75
C ARG A 158 1.92 1.71 5.61
N VAL A 159 1.06 2.39 4.85
CA VAL A 159 1.11 3.86 4.72
C VAL A 159 0.75 4.53 6.05
N ALA A 160 -0.21 4.00 6.80
CA ALA A 160 -0.56 4.49 8.13
C ALA A 160 0.58 4.29 9.14
N ASP A 161 1.24 3.13 9.14
CA ASP A 161 2.39 2.84 9.98
C ASP A 161 3.55 3.80 9.67
N HIS A 162 3.80 4.07 8.37
CA HIS A 162 4.85 5.00 7.93
C HIS A 162 4.57 6.48 8.27
N ILE A 163 3.32 6.95 8.13
CA ILE A 163 2.94 8.34 8.45
C ILE A 163 2.75 8.55 9.95
N GLY A 164 2.32 7.50 10.65
CA GLY A 164 1.72 7.59 11.98
C GLY A 164 0.23 7.98 11.92
N LEU A 165 -0.48 7.68 12.99
CA LEU A 165 -1.86 8.13 13.21
C LEU A 165 -1.90 9.05 14.43
N PRO A 166 -2.78 10.07 14.43
CA PRO A 166 -2.95 10.90 15.60
C PRO A 166 -3.59 10.10 16.75
N ASP A 167 -3.23 10.47 17.98
CA ASP A 167 -3.80 9.90 19.19
C ASP A 167 -5.33 10.06 19.23
N GLY A 168 -6.02 9.06 19.77
CA GLY A 168 -7.46 9.10 19.94
C GLY A 168 -8.26 9.00 18.62
N LEU A 169 -7.64 8.63 17.50
CA LEU A 169 -8.35 8.38 16.25
C LEU A 169 -9.35 7.23 16.41
N GLY A 170 -10.64 7.57 16.37
CA GLY A 170 -11.73 6.62 16.45
C GLY A 170 -13.01 7.20 15.86
N HIS A 171 -13.76 6.36 15.15
CA HIS A 171 -15.07 6.69 14.61
C HIS A 171 -15.91 5.43 14.50
N THR A 172 -17.23 5.60 14.41
CA THR A 172 -18.14 4.49 14.15
C THR A 172 -17.95 3.99 12.71
N PRO A 173 -17.46 2.74 12.51
CA PRO A 173 -17.29 2.21 11.16
C PRO A 173 -18.60 2.22 10.39
N ALA A 174 -18.52 2.27 9.06
CA ALA A 174 -19.69 2.00 8.24
C ALA A 174 -20.16 0.55 8.46
N PRO A 175 -21.48 0.29 8.48
CA PRO A 175 -21.93 -1.10 8.43
C PRO A 175 -21.40 -1.77 7.15
N PRO A 176 -21.11 -3.07 7.17
CA PRO A 176 -20.72 -3.79 5.96
C PRO A 176 -21.80 -3.61 4.88
N VAL A 177 -21.42 -3.05 3.74
CA VAL A 177 -22.32 -2.93 2.59
C VAL A 177 -21.64 -3.64 1.44
N SER A 178 -22.08 -4.87 1.18
CA SER A 178 -21.53 -5.65 0.08
C SER A 178 -22.26 -5.39 -1.23
N ALA A 179 -21.55 -5.12 -2.33
CA ALA A 179 -22.15 -5.11 -3.66
C ALA A 179 -22.43 -6.56 -4.09
N GLY A 180 -23.71 -6.85 -4.37
CA GLY A 180 -24.29 -8.07 -4.96
C GLY A 180 -23.40 -9.31 -5.13
N ASP A 181 -23.87 -10.46 -4.63
CA ASP A 181 -23.22 -11.75 -4.80
C ASP A 181 -22.99 -12.08 -6.27
N ASN A 182 -21.73 -12.02 -6.69
CA ASN A 182 -21.28 -12.57 -7.96
C ASN A 182 -20.18 -13.60 -7.67
N PRO A 183 -20.05 -14.64 -8.50
CA PRO A 183 -19.19 -15.77 -8.17
C PRO A 183 -17.69 -15.45 -8.24
N VAL A 184 -17.29 -14.28 -8.76
CA VAL A 184 -15.90 -13.96 -9.08
C VAL A 184 -15.22 -13.08 -8.03
N PHE A 185 -15.93 -12.10 -7.46
CA PHE A 185 -15.40 -11.25 -6.39
C PHE A 185 -16.52 -10.63 -5.55
N SER A 186 -16.21 -10.20 -4.33
CA SER A 186 -17.10 -9.37 -3.52
C SER A 186 -16.54 -7.95 -3.40
N ILE A 187 -17.44 -6.97 -3.24
CA ILE A 187 -17.07 -5.59 -2.88
C ILE A 187 -17.68 -5.31 -1.52
N ASP A 188 -16.89 -4.93 -0.52
CA ASP A 188 -17.37 -4.38 0.74
C ASP A 188 -17.02 -2.89 0.81
N TYR A 189 -18.04 -2.05 0.66
CA TYR A 189 -17.86 -0.59 0.65
C TYR A 189 -17.49 -0.02 2.02
N SER A 190 -17.69 -0.74 3.13
CA SER A 190 -17.25 -0.30 4.46
C SER A 190 -15.73 -0.25 4.59
N LEU A 191 -15.03 -1.03 3.76
CA LEU A 191 -13.57 -1.08 3.68
C LEU A 191 -13.00 -0.12 2.64
N CYS A 192 -13.83 0.63 1.91
CA CYS A 192 -13.38 1.54 0.86
C CYS A 192 -12.97 2.88 1.45
N ILE A 193 -11.77 3.37 1.13
CA ILE A 193 -11.29 4.71 1.52
C ILE A 193 -11.54 5.80 0.47
N GLY A 194 -12.27 5.49 -0.61
CA GLY A 194 -12.57 6.47 -1.67
C GLY A 194 -11.34 6.95 -2.46
N CYS A 195 -10.31 6.11 -2.62
CA CYS A 195 -9.06 6.44 -3.33
C CYS A 195 -9.18 6.47 -4.86
N LEU A 196 -10.29 5.95 -5.39
CA LEU A 196 -10.64 5.91 -6.82
C LEU A 196 -9.74 5.07 -7.73
N ARG A 197 -8.75 4.33 -7.21
CA ARG A 197 -7.91 3.44 -8.04
C ARG A 197 -8.72 2.43 -8.84
N CYS A 198 -9.78 1.88 -8.25
CA CYS A 198 -10.67 0.95 -8.94
C CYS A 198 -11.44 1.59 -10.11
N VAL A 199 -11.82 2.87 -10.01
CA VAL A 199 -12.50 3.62 -11.06
C VAL A 199 -11.52 3.85 -12.21
N SER A 200 -10.36 4.43 -11.92
CA SER A 200 -9.33 4.72 -12.93
C SER A 200 -8.84 3.46 -13.62
N ALA A 201 -8.63 2.36 -12.89
CA ALA A 201 -8.23 1.09 -13.50
C ALA A 201 -9.35 0.46 -14.36
N CYS A 202 -10.62 0.60 -13.96
CA CYS A 202 -11.75 0.12 -14.76
C CYS A 202 -11.89 0.90 -16.08
N GLU A 203 -11.53 2.18 -16.08
CA GLU A 203 -11.57 3.03 -17.26
C GLU A 203 -10.31 2.88 -18.11
N ALA A 204 -9.12 3.18 -17.57
CA ALA A 204 -7.87 3.24 -18.33
C ALA A 204 -7.35 1.85 -18.76
N ILE A 205 -7.45 0.85 -17.89
CA ILE A 205 -6.85 -0.48 -18.13
C ILE A 205 -7.89 -1.45 -18.70
N ALA A 206 -9.06 -1.55 -18.07
CA ALA A 206 -10.09 -2.46 -18.54
C ALA A 206 -10.92 -1.91 -19.70
N GLN A 207 -10.86 -0.59 -19.97
CA GLN A 207 -11.62 0.09 -21.02
C GLN A 207 -13.13 -0.17 -20.93
N ARG A 208 -13.69 -0.09 -19.71
CA ARG A 208 -15.12 -0.30 -19.45
C ARG A 208 -15.80 0.89 -18.77
N GLY A 209 -15.20 1.45 -17.73
CA GLY A 209 -15.86 2.49 -16.92
C GLY A 209 -17.11 2.00 -16.19
N ALA A 210 -17.15 0.73 -15.78
CA ALA A 210 -18.30 0.10 -15.12
C ALA A 210 -18.49 0.53 -13.65
N ILE A 211 -17.48 1.17 -13.07
CA ILE A 211 -17.47 1.66 -11.69
C ILE A 211 -17.23 3.16 -11.78
N GLY A 212 -17.97 3.94 -11.00
CA GLY A 212 -17.82 5.38 -10.88
C GLY A 212 -17.82 5.83 -9.43
N PHE A 213 -17.85 7.14 -9.23
CA PHE A 213 -17.96 7.72 -7.90
C PHE A 213 -18.80 9.00 -7.90
N VAL A 214 -19.29 9.35 -6.71
CA VAL A 214 -19.91 10.64 -6.41
C VAL A 214 -19.29 11.21 -5.14
N ASN A 215 -19.33 12.54 -4.99
CA ASN A 215 -19.19 13.17 -3.67
C ASN A 215 -20.47 12.90 -2.87
N HIS A 216 -20.34 12.39 -1.65
CA HIS A 216 -21.51 12.06 -0.83
C HIS A 216 -21.16 12.06 0.66
N ALA A 217 -21.98 12.76 1.44
CA ALA A 217 -21.90 12.80 2.90
C ALA A 217 -20.52 13.25 3.42
N GLY A 218 -19.93 14.26 2.75
CA GLY A 218 -18.60 14.78 3.09
C GLY A 218 -17.43 13.89 2.70
N GLY A 219 -17.68 12.76 2.03
CA GLY A 219 -16.66 11.84 1.54
C GLY A 219 -16.92 11.42 0.09
N ILE A 220 -16.35 10.26 -0.28
CA ILE A 220 -16.44 9.70 -1.62
C ILE A 220 -17.20 8.37 -1.58
N ALA A 221 -18.29 8.30 -2.34
CA ALA A 221 -19.03 7.05 -2.53
C ALA A 221 -18.70 6.44 -3.91
N VAL A 222 -17.98 5.33 -3.90
CA VAL A 222 -17.75 4.48 -5.09
C VAL A 222 -18.92 3.52 -5.28
N GLY A 223 -19.30 3.25 -6.53
CA GLY A 223 -20.30 2.23 -6.88
C GLY A 223 -20.37 1.97 -8.37
N THR A 224 -21.34 1.16 -8.79
CA THR A 224 -21.57 0.88 -10.21
C THR A 224 -22.24 2.06 -10.91
N VAL A 225 -21.99 2.22 -12.22
CA VAL A 225 -22.60 3.34 -12.98
C VAL A 225 -24.07 3.08 -13.32
N GLU A 226 -24.46 1.81 -13.40
CA GLU A 226 -25.84 1.33 -13.49
C GLU A 226 -26.21 0.50 -12.25
N ALA A 227 -27.46 0.03 -12.17
CA ALA A 227 -28.02 -0.67 -11.01
C ALA A 227 -27.18 -1.86 -10.50
N ASP A 228 -26.47 -2.56 -11.40
CA ASP A 228 -25.58 -3.67 -11.06
C ASP A 228 -24.33 -3.75 -11.96
N LEU A 229 -23.42 -4.66 -11.64
CA LEU A 229 -22.17 -4.86 -12.39
C LEU A 229 -22.43 -5.28 -13.85
N LYS A 230 -23.46 -6.08 -14.12
CA LYS A 230 -23.74 -6.63 -15.45
C LYS A 230 -24.24 -5.53 -16.39
N SER A 231 -25.23 -4.77 -15.94
CA SER A 231 -25.78 -3.60 -16.64
C SER A 231 -24.73 -2.51 -16.84
N SER A 232 -23.80 -2.36 -15.88
CA SER A 232 -22.67 -1.42 -15.99
C SER A 232 -21.58 -1.84 -16.98
N GLY A 233 -21.71 -2.99 -17.65
CA GLY A 233 -20.73 -3.48 -18.62
C GLY A 233 -19.48 -4.13 -18.01
N CYS A 234 -19.49 -4.48 -16.72
CA CYS A 234 -18.39 -5.20 -16.08
C CYS A 234 -18.18 -6.57 -16.73
N LYS A 235 -16.91 -6.93 -16.96
CA LYS A 235 -16.50 -8.24 -17.50
C LYS A 235 -15.77 -9.11 -16.48
N PHE A 236 -15.82 -8.74 -15.20
CA PHE A 236 -15.21 -9.46 -14.09
C PHE A 236 -13.71 -9.72 -14.36
N CYS A 237 -12.96 -8.68 -14.72
CA CYS A 237 -11.53 -8.76 -15.08
C CYS A 237 -10.59 -8.67 -13.87
N LEU A 238 -11.11 -8.24 -12.70
CA LEU A 238 -10.42 -8.14 -11.41
C LEU A 238 -9.28 -7.13 -11.31
N VAL A 239 -9.03 -6.33 -12.34
CA VAL A 239 -8.04 -5.25 -12.26
C VAL A 239 -8.36 -4.27 -11.12
N CYS A 240 -9.65 -4.01 -10.85
CA CYS A 240 -10.07 -3.19 -9.71
C CYS A 240 -9.73 -3.80 -8.34
N ALA A 241 -9.70 -5.13 -8.22
CA ALA A 241 -9.29 -5.84 -7.01
C ALA A 241 -7.77 -5.73 -6.81
N ASP A 242 -6.99 -5.89 -7.88
CA ASP A 242 -5.54 -5.87 -7.82
C ASP A 242 -4.99 -4.49 -7.41
N VAL A 243 -5.61 -3.40 -7.86
CA VAL A 243 -5.19 -2.02 -7.49
C VAL A 243 -5.76 -1.51 -6.15
N CYS A 244 -6.62 -2.28 -5.48
CA CYS A 244 -7.27 -1.82 -4.26
C CYS A 244 -6.27 -1.75 -3.09
N PRO A 245 -6.04 -0.58 -2.46
CA PRO A 245 -5.07 -0.46 -1.36
C PRO A 245 -5.57 -1.08 -0.05
N THR A 246 -6.87 -1.42 0.02
CA THR A 246 -7.52 -2.06 1.17
C THR A 246 -8.07 -3.43 0.77
N GLY A 247 -8.91 -4.04 1.62
CA GLY A 247 -9.65 -5.26 1.31
C GLY A 247 -11.06 -5.04 0.75
N ALA A 248 -11.39 -3.82 0.28
CA ALA A 248 -12.73 -3.47 -0.19
C ALA A 248 -13.20 -4.27 -1.41
N ILE A 249 -12.30 -4.81 -2.21
CA ILE A 249 -12.64 -5.69 -3.33
C ILE A 249 -11.85 -6.99 -3.15
N ARG A 250 -12.54 -8.10 -3.00
CA ARG A 250 -11.96 -9.42 -2.71
C ARG A 250 -12.25 -10.40 -3.83
N GLU A 251 -11.21 -10.88 -4.51
CA GLU A 251 -11.34 -12.02 -5.44
C GLU A 251 -11.81 -13.26 -4.68
N ASN A 252 -12.74 -14.00 -5.28
CA ASN A 252 -13.17 -15.29 -4.74
C ASN A 252 -12.05 -16.32 -4.96
N PRO A 253 -11.43 -16.86 -3.89
CA PRO A 253 -10.32 -17.80 -4.03
C PRO A 253 -10.73 -19.10 -4.75
N ALA A 254 -12.00 -19.49 -4.71
CA ALA A 254 -12.51 -20.66 -5.42
C ALA A 254 -12.63 -20.46 -6.94
N ARG A 255 -12.53 -19.22 -7.44
CA ARG A 255 -12.70 -18.88 -8.87
C ARG A 255 -11.61 -17.93 -9.35
N LYS A 256 -10.35 -18.31 -9.11
CA LYS A 256 -9.18 -17.54 -9.58
C LYS A 256 -9.26 -17.30 -11.09
N LYS A 257 -9.05 -16.05 -11.50
CA LYS A 257 -9.10 -15.67 -12.92
C LYS A 257 -7.84 -14.94 -13.34
N THR A 258 -6.94 -15.64 -14.02
CA THR A 258 -5.79 -15.01 -14.68
C THR A 258 -6.20 -14.46 -16.05
N ASN A 259 -5.74 -13.25 -16.37
CA ASN A 259 -5.90 -12.66 -17.69
C ASN A 259 -4.74 -11.72 -18.00
N ARG A 260 -4.59 -11.35 -19.28
CA ARG A 260 -3.48 -10.51 -19.75
C ARG A 260 -3.38 -9.17 -19.02
N LEU A 261 -4.51 -8.53 -18.70
CA LEU A 261 -4.52 -7.22 -18.04
C LEU A 261 -3.92 -7.29 -16.64
N ARG A 262 -4.23 -8.35 -15.88
CA ARG A 262 -3.68 -8.56 -14.53
C ARG A 262 -2.17 -8.84 -14.57
N ARG A 263 -1.71 -9.63 -15.55
CA ARG A 263 -0.28 -9.98 -15.68
C ARG A 263 0.61 -8.79 -16.05
N SER A 264 0.06 -7.79 -16.74
CA SER A 264 0.80 -6.58 -17.11
C SER A 264 0.61 -5.43 -16.13
N LEU A 265 -0.10 -5.64 -15.02
CA LEU A 265 -0.37 -4.60 -14.05
C LEU A 265 0.87 -4.41 -13.17
N ALA A 266 1.40 -3.19 -13.11
CA ALA A 266 2.47 -2.85 -12.19
C ALA A 266 1.99 -3.01 -10.73
N SER A 267 2.88 -3.50 -9.86
CA SER A 267 2.62 -3.63 -8.42
C SER A 267 2.52 -2.27 -7.72
N SER A 268 1.83 -2.22 -6.58
CA SER A 268 1.87 -1.08 -5.67
C SER A 268 3.29 -0.84 -5.16
N ILE A 269 3.66 0.43 -4.96
CA ILE A 269 4.90 0.83 -4.31
C ILE A 269 4.61 1.05 -2.82
N PHE A 270 5.41 0.45 -1.96
CA PHE A 270 5.26 0.54 -0.51
C PHE A 270 6.26 1.54 0.09
N PRO A 271 5.94 2.13 1.26
CA PRO A 271 6.92 2.90 2.01
C PRO A 271 8.18 2.08 2.33
N PRO A 272 9.36 2.73 2.48
CA PRO A 272 10.53 2.10 3.03
C PRO A 272 10.27 1.75 4.52
N GLY A 273 10.49 0.48 4.89
CA GLY A 273 10.14 -0.11 6.19
C GLY A 273 8.69 -0.63 6.23
N ASN A 274 8.34 -1.76 6.84
CA ASN A 274 8.96 -2.42 8.01
C ASN A 274 9.92 -3.58 7.75
N ASP A 275 10.19 -3.94 6.49
CA ASP A 275 11.43 -4.62 6.07
C ASP A 275 12.01 -3.76 4.94
N VAL A 276 13.06 -2.98 5.23
CA VAL A 276 13.82 -2.30 4.19
C VAL A 276 14.70 -3.36 3.53
N TRP A 277 14.38 -3.72 2.29
CA TRP A 277 15.21 -4.63 1.49
C TRP A 277 16.34 -3.85 0.84
N LEU A 278 17.52 -3.91 1.44
CA LEU A 278 18.77 -3.42 0.87
C LEU A 278 19.22 -4.37 -0.25
N PRO A 279 19.79 -3.88 -1.37
CA PRO A 279 20.44 -4.76 -2.33
C PRO A 279 21.53 -5.58 -1.63
N LEU A 280 21.63 -6.87 -1.93
CA LEU A 280 22.72 -7.70 -1.39
C LEU A 280 24.02 -7.45 -2.18
N GLU A 281 24.53 -6.22 -2.12
CA GLU A 281 25.73 -5.76 -2.82
C GLU A 281 26.81 -5.31 -1.83
N ALA A 282 28.07 -5.23 -2.30
CA ALA A 282 29.20 -4.92 -1.43
C ALA A 282 29.06 -3.57 -0.70
N ALA A 283 28.50 -2.56 -1.36
CA ALA A 283 28.33 -1.23 -0.79
C ALA A 283 27.30 -1.19 0.36
N ASP A 284 26.22 -1.98 0.27
CA ASP A 284 25.16 -2.03 1.29
C ASP A 284 25.58 -2.87 2.51
N LEU A 285 26.44 -3.86 2.30
CA LEU A 285 26.99 -4.72 3.34
C LEU A 285 28.04 -4.02 4.22
N ASP A 286 28.65 -2.95 3.73
CA ASP A 286 29.64 -2.20 4.51
C ASP A 286 29.03 -1.60 5.79
N ALA A 287 27.76 -1.17 5.71
CA ALA A 287 27.00 -0.58 6.80
C ALA A 287 26.43 -1.61 7.79
N VAL A 288 26.49 -2.91 7.48
CA VAL A 288 25.96 -3.97 8.35
C VAL A 288 26.91 -4.16 9.55
N PRO A 289 26.42 -4.14 10.78
CA PRO A 289 27.25 -4.38 11.96
C PRO A 289 27.64 -5.86 12.10
N ALA A 290 28.88 -6.13 12.52
CA ALA A 290 29.33 -7.47 12.89
C ALA A 290 28.90 -7.82 14.32
N ARG A 291 27.59 -8.02 14.52
CA ARG A 291 26.95 -8.33 15.81
C ARG A 291 25.80 -9.31 15.62
N GLU A 292 25.28 -9.81 16.73
CA GLU A 292 24.16 -10.73 16.78
C GLU A 292 22.86 -10.10 16.25
N GLY A 293 22.09 -10.89 15.51
CA GLY A 293 20.78 -10.49 15.03
C GLY A 293 20.16 -11.47 14.04
N VAL A 294 19.06 -11.05 13.44
CA VAL A 294 18.35 -11.84 12.43
C VAL A 294 18.36 -11.08 11.11
N TYR A 295 18.68 -11.77 10.02
CA TYR A 295 18.50 -11.24 8.68
C TYR A 295 17.46 -12.03 7.91
N ARG A 296 16.92 -11.38 6.89
CA ARG A 296 16.01 -11.97 5.92
C ARG A 296 16.56 -11.70 4.54
N LEU A 297 16.40 -12.64 3.63
CA LEU A 297 16.67 -12.47 2.21
C LEU A 297 15.36 -12.46 1.44
N CYS A 298 15.31 -11.68 0.36
CA CYS A 298 14.20 -11.68 -0.57
C CYS A 298 14.66 -11.84 -2.02
N ASP A 299 13.78 -12.39 -2.85
CA ASP A 299 13.97 -12.44 -4.30
C ASP A 299 13.70 -11.06 -4.96
N ARG A 300 13.74 -11.04 -6.30
CA ARG A 300 13.44 -9.84 -7.12
C ARG A 300 12.02 -9.31 -6.95
N ASP A 301 11.08 -10.16 -6.56
CA ASP A 301 9.69 -9.81 -6.30
C ASP A 301 9.46 -9.38 -4.83
N GLN A 302 10.55 -9.26 -4.05
CA GLN A 302 10.55 -8.96 -2.62
C GLN A 302 9.80 -10.01 -1.77
N THR A 303 9.77 -11.25 -2.26
CA THR A 303 9.28 -12.40 -1.49
C THR A 303 10.40 -12.89 -0.59
N VAL A 304 10.12 -13.06 0.70
CA VAL A 304 11.12 -13.56 1.66
C VAL A 304 11.43 -15.02 1.33
N VAL A 305 12.68 -15.30 0.98
CA VAL A 305 13.18 -16.63 0.61
C VAL A 305 13.97 -17.28 1.75
N GLN A 306 14.51 -16.48 2.66
CA GLN A 306 15.27 -16.97 3.82
C GLN A 306 15.09 -16.06 5.02
N ILE A 307 15.06 -16.65 6.21
CA ILE A 307 15.14 -15.98 7.51
C ILE A 307 16.19 -16.73 8.32
N SER A 308 17.17 -16.02 8.87
CA SER A 308 18.25 -16.67 9.61
C SER A 308 18.75 -15.80 10.75
N GLY A 309 18.83 -16.39 11.93
CA GLY A 309 19.47 -15.81 13.10
C GLY A 309 20.97 -16.12 13.10
N THR A 310 21.79 -15.13 13.43
CA THR A 310 23.23 -15.29 13.45
C THR A 310 23.88 -14.51 14.58
N ALA A 311 25.04 -15.01 15.02
CA ALA A 311 25.92 -14.31 15.95
C ALA A 311 26.73 -13.18 15.27
N ASP A 312 26.78 -13.14 13.93
CA ASP A 312 27.50 -12.13 13.17
C ASP A 312 26.79 -11.84 11.84
N LEU A 313 25.95 -10.81 11.85
CA LEU A 313 25.18 -10.37 10.68
C LEU A 313 26.06 -10.06 9.46
N LYS A 314 27.17 -9.34 9.67
CA LYS A 314 28.03 -8.89 8.56
C LYS A 314 28.69 -10.08 7.87
N ARG A 315 29.27 -10.99 8.66
CA ARG A 315 29.96 -12.16 8.11
C ARG A 315 29.01 -13.07 7.33
N ASP A 316 27.84 -13.35 7.88
CA ASP A 316 26.93 -14.30 7.28
C ASP A 316 26.24 -13.71 6.03
N LEU A 317 25.87 -12.42 6.04
CA LEU A 317 25.35 -11.76 4.83
C LEU A 317 26.40 -11.64 3.71
N LEU A 318 27.70 -11.46 4.04
CA LEU A 318 28.78 -11.52 3.04
C LEU A 318 28.89 -12.89 2.39
N ARG A 319 28.64 -13.97 3.15
CA ARG A 319 28.61 -15.34 2.60
C ARG A 319 27.41 -15.54 1.68
N GLU A 320 26.23 -15.11 2.10
CA GLU A 320 25.00 -15.22 1.28
C GLU A 320 25.15 -14.47 -0.06
N ARG A 321 25.82 -13.32 -0.07
CA ARG A 321 26.10 -12.57 -1.29
C ARG A 321 26.83 -13.40 -2.35
N ASP A 322 27.82 -14.19 -1.94
CA ASP A 322 28.67 -14.93 -2.87
C ASP A 322 27.90 -16.02 -3.63
N GLU A 323 26.77 -16.45 -3.07
CA GLU A 323 25.86 -17.48 -3.62
C GLU A 323 24.55 -16.90 -4.15
N ALA A 324 24.32 -15.59 -3.99
CA ALA A 324 23.06 -14.95 -4.32
C ALA A 324 22.88 -14.68 -5.82
N GLU A 325 21.64 -14.85 -6.28
CA GLU A 325 21.27 -14.40 -7.62
C GLU A 325 21.19 -12.87 -7.70
N SER A 326 21.43 -12.33 -8.89
CA SER A 326 21.28 -10.89 -9.14
C SER A 326 19.86 -10.43 -8.80
N GLY A 327 19.73 -9.36 -8.00
CA GLY A 327 18.45 -8.82 -7.55
C GLY A 327 17.94 -9.41 -6.23
N THR A 328 18.76 -10.19 -5.54
CA THR A 328 18.51 -10.57 -4.13
C THR A 328 18.62 -9.34 -3.24
N GLY A 329 17.63 -9.14 -2.37
CA GLY A 329 17.65 -8.12 -1.33
C GLY A 329 17.78 -8.73 0.06
N PHE A 330 18.17 -7.92 1.05
CA PHE A 330 18.23 -8.33 2.45
C PHE A 330 17.70 -7.26 3.39
N SER A 331 17.16 -7.68 4.53
CA SER A 331 16.87 -6.81 5.67
C SER A 331 17.41 -7.45 6.93
N PHE A 332 17.72 -6.66 7.97
CA PHE A 332 18.21 -7.21 9.23
C PHE A 332 17.67 -6.43 10.43
N GLU A 333 17.71 -7.10 11.58
CA GLU A 333 17.41 -6.54 12.90
C GLU A 333 18.43 -7.05 13.91
N LEU A 334 18.84 -6.18 14.83
CA LEU A 334 19.75 -6.54 15.92
C LEU A 334 18.96 -7.20 17.05
N ASP A 335 19.38 -8.40 17.45
CA ASP A 335 18.76 -9.15 18.54
C ASP A 335 19.76 -10.16 19.13
N GLU A 336 20.12 -9.97 20.40
CA GLU A 336 21.04 -10.86 21.12
C GLU A 336 20.42 -12.26 21.36
N MET A 337 19.09 -12.37 21.28
CA MET A 337 18.34 -13.62 21.34
C MET A 337 17.93 -14.10 19.93
N PHE A 338 18.81 -13.89 18.94
CA PHE A 338 18.56 -14.17 17.52
C PHE A 338 17.94 -15.55 17.23
N MET A 339 18.29 -16.61 17.97
CA MET A 339 17.69 -17.95 17.77
C MET A 339 16.19 -18.01 18.13
N MET A 340 15.76 -17.25 19.14
CA MET A 340 14.32 -17.16 19.45
C MET A 340 13.62 -16.26 18.45
N ARG A 341 14.28 -15.18 18.05
CA ARG A 341 13.73 -14.21 17.11
C ARG A 341 13.57 -14.77 15.70
N GLU A 342 14.55 -15.53 15.22
CA GLU A 342 14.48 -16.30 13.97
C GLU A 342 13.26 -17.23 13.97
N ARG A 343 13.11 -18.06 15.01
CA ARG A 343 11.95 -18.96 15.15
C ARG A 343 10.62 -18.21 15.16
N GLN A 344 10.57 -17.05 15.84
CA GLN A 344 9.40 -16.19 15.83
C GLN A 344 9.07 -15.68 14.42
N LEU A 345 10.07 -15.22 13.67
CA LEU A 345 9.88 -14.69 12.32
C LEU A 345 9.54 -15.78 11.30
N ILE A 346 10.14 -16.97 11.40
CA ILE A 346 9.78 -18.14 10.57
C ILE A 346 8.33 -18.54 10.84
N GLN A 347 7.93 -18.64 12.11
CA GLN A 347 6.55 -18.93 12.49
C GLN A 347 5.57 -17.89 11.92
N GLN A 348 5.89 -16.59 12.03
CA GLN A 348 5.09 -15.51 11.44
C GLN A 348 5.01 -15.61 9.91
N HIS A 349 6.10 -15.99 9.25
CA HIS A 349 6.12 -16.19 7.80
C HIS A 349 5.21 -17.36 7.41
N MET A 350 5.33 -18.50 8.10
CA MET A 350 4.50 -19.69 7.86
C MET A 350 3.01 -19.42 8.09
N GLU A 351 2.66 -18.69 9.15
CA GLU A 351 1.28 -18.26 9.41
C GLU A 351 0.73 -17.34 8.31
N ARG A 352 1.60 -16.49 7.74
CA ARG A 352 1.22 -15.50 6.74
C ARG A 352 1.10 -16.08 5.33
N PHE A 353 1.97 -17.01 4.95
CA PHE A 353 2.09 -17.52 3.58
C PHE A 353 1.70 -18.99 3.44
N GLY A 354 1.47 -19.69 4.55
CA GLY A 354 1.06 -21.09 4.59
C GLY A 354 2.19 -22.08 4.30
N ASP A 355 3.42 -21.61 4.23
CA ASP A 355 4.60 -22.39 3.91
C ASP A 355 5.86 -21.73 4.49
N MET A 356 6.92 -22.50 4.68
CA MET A 356 8.22 -21.99 5.16
C MET A 356 8.94 -21.20 4.04
N PRO A 357 9.84 -20.25 4.34
CA PRO A 357 10.68 -19.66 3.30
C PRO A 357 11.45 -20.74 2.53
N GLU A 358 11.58 -20.58 1.21
CA GLU A 358 12.09 -21.62 0.30
C GLU A 358 13.44 -22.20 0.74
N LYS A 359 14.43 -21.35 1.01
CA LYS A 359 15.76 -21.81 1.45
C LYS A 359 15.77 -22.40 2.85
N ASN A 360 14.84 -22.01 3.71
CA ASN A 360 14.72 -22.60 5.04
C ASN A 360 14.21 -24.06 4.98
N LYS A 361 13.43 -24.43 3.95
CA LYS A 361 13.00 -25.84 3.75
C LYS A 361 14.16 -26.74 3.34
N GLU A 362 14.98 -26.27 2.41
CA GLU A 362 16.14 -27.01 1.91
C GLU A 362 17.14 -27.33 3.03
N LEU A 363 17.21 -26.44 4.03
CA LEU A 363 18.02 -26.63 5.23
C LEU A 363 17.41 -27.62 6.24
N ASP A 364 16.08 -27.69 6.35
CA ASP A 364 15.38 -28.64 7.22
C ASP A 364 15.42 -30.08 6.66
N ASP A 365 15.40 -30.23 5.33
CA ASP A 365 15.49 -31.53 4.64
C ASP A 365 16.90 -32.19 4.73
N LEU A 366 17.90 -31.46 5.25
CA LEU A 366 19.28 -31.91 5.41
C LEU A 366 19.57 -32.54 6.79
N PHE A 367 18.59 -32.61 7.70
CA PHE A 367 18.75 -33.12 9.06
C PHE A 367 17.88 -34.32 9.41
#